data_AF-A0A8J3D1G3-F1
#
_entry.id   AF-A0A8J3D1G3-F1
#
_cell.length_a   1.000
_cell.length_b   1.000
_cell.length_c   1.000
_cell.angle_alpha   90.00
_cell.angle_beta   90.00
_cell.angle_gamma   90.00
#
_symmetry.space_group_name_H-M   'P 1'
#
loop_
_entity.id
_entity.type
_entity.pdbx_description
1 polymer ?
#
loop_
_entity_poly.entity_id
_entity_poly.type
_entity_poly.pdbx_seq_one_letter_code
_entity_poly.pdbx_strand_id
1 'polypeptide(L)' 'MNELIIYGILFLALIGHTLLAGKMYRAVHADKSLSLHEKNDWKLKALIFPGYFWGKYKSSQKRGDARK' A
#
# COMPACT_ATOMS: atom_id res chain seq x y z
N MET A 1 8.60 -32.38 3.56
CA MET A 1 9.63 -31.32 3.37
C MET A 1 9.10 -30.17 2.51
N ASN A 2 8.17 -30.41 1.57
CA ASN A 2 7.52 -29.35 0.78
C ASN A 2 6.70 -28.38 1.64
N GLU A 3 6.11 -28.86 2.73
CA GLU A 3 5.33 -28.07 3.68
C GLU A 3 6.18 -26.93 4.26
N LEU A 4 7.41 -27.24 4.67
CA LEU A 4 8.36 -26.25 5.20
C LEU A 4 8.69 -25.16 4.17
N ILE A 5 8.89 -25.56 2.90
CA ILE A 5 9.15 -24.62 1.81
C ILE A 5 7.94 -23.72 1.57
N ILE A 6 6.73 -24.30 1.50
CA ILE A 6 5.48 -23.57 1.29
C ILE A 6 5.26 -22.55 2.42
N TYR A 7 5.41 -22.97 3.68
CA TYR A 7 5.25 -22.07 4.82
C TYR A 7 6.32 -20.97 4.83
N GLY A 8 7.56 -21.29 4.48
CA GLY A 8 8.63 -20.29 4.33
C GLY A 8 8.26 -19.22 3.30
N ILE A 9 7.75 -19.62 2.13
CA ILE A 9 7.30 -18.68 1.09
C ILE A 9 6.12 -17.83 1.58
N LEU A 10 5.12 -18.44 2.22
CA LEU A 10 3.96 -17.71 2.77
C LEU A 10 4.40 -16.69 3.84
N PHE A 11 5.35 -17.06 4.69
CA PHE A 11 5.89 -16.16 5.71
C PHE A 11 6.65 -14.98 5.10
N LEU A 12 7.49 -15.22 4.10
CA LEU A 12 8.15 -14.15 3.36
C LEU A 12 7.15 -13.25 2.64
N ALA A 13 6.09 -13.81 2.06
CA ALA A 13 5.01 -13.04 1.45
C ALA A 13 4.27 -12.16 2.46
N LEU A 14 4.00 -12.68 3.67
CA LEU A 14 3.39 -11.93 4.77
C LEU A 14 4.28 -10.78 5.25
N ILE A 15 5.59 -11.02 5.39
CA ILE A 15 6.55 -9.95 5.72
C ILE A 15 6.56 -8.89 4.62
N GLY A 16 6.65 -9.30 3.36
CA GLY A 16 6.60 -8.37 2.22
C GLY A 16 5.33 -7.53 2.21
N HIS A 17 4.17 -8.16 2.46
CA HIS A 17 2.88 -7.48 2.57
C HIS A 17 2.88 -6.41 3.68
N THR A 18 3.32 -6.76 4.89
CA THR A 18 3.32 -5.82 6.03
C THR A 18 4.28 -4.65 5.83
N LEU A 19 5.47 -4.90 5.26
CA LEU A 19 6.43 -3.84 4.93
C LEU A 19 5.88 -2.88 3.87
N LEU A 20 5.25 -3.41 2.81
CA LEU A 20 4.64 -2.59 1.76
C LEU A 20 3.44 -1.79 2.28
N ALA A 21 2.57 -2.40 3.10
CA ALA A 21 1.46 -1.72 3.74
C ALA A 21 1.94 -0.58 4.64
N GLY A 22 2.97 -0.82 5.47
CA GLY A 22 3.57 0.20 6.33
C GLY A 22 4.18 1.35 5.54
N LYS A 23 4.88 1.06 4.45
CA LYS A 23 5.43 2.09 3.54
C LYS A 23 4.32 2.94 2.92
N MET A 24 3.27 2.30 2.41
CA MET A 24 2.14 3.00 1.80
C MET A 24 1.38 3.84 2.82
N TYR A 25 1.16 3.31 4.03
CA TYR A 25 0.53 4.04 5.13
C TYR A 25 1.27 5.35 5.43
N ARG A 26 2.60 5.29 5.57
CA ARG A 26 3.43 6.48 5.87
C ARG A 26 3.32 7.52 4.77
N ALA A 27 3.38 7.11 3.51
CA ALA A 27 3.26 8.02 2.37
C ALA A 27 1.88 8.71 2.33
N VAL A 28 0.79 7.95 2.45
CA VAL A 28 -0.59 8.47 2.47
C VAL A 28 -0.81 9.40 3.66
N HIS A 29 -0.26 9.05 4.83
CA HIS A 29 -0.42 9.86 6.03
C HIS A 29 0.25 11.24 5.89
N ALA A 30 1.46 11.26 5.33
CA ALA A 30 2.23 12.48 5.09
C ALA A 30 1.69 13.36 3.95
N ASP A 31 0.85 12.82 3.07
CA ASP A 31 0.28 13.57 1.94
C ASP A 31 -0.69 14.66 2.43
N LYS A 32 -0.34 15.93 2.23
CA LYS A 32 -1.17 17.07 2.63
C LYS A 32 -2.27 17.41 1.62
N SER A 33 -2.23 16.83 0.42
CA SER A 33 -3.22 17.06 -0.63
C SER A 33 -4.52 16.29 -0.42
N LEU A 34 -4.49 15.24 0.42
CA LEU A 34 -5.63 14.38 0.71
C LEU A 34 -6.37 14.83 1.97
N SER A 35 -7.70 14.80 1.90
CA SER A 35 -8.58 14.90 3.07
C SER A 35 -8.42 13.69 4.00
N LEU A 36 -8.92 13.81 5.24
CA LEU A 36 -8.90 12.70 6.20
C LEU A 36 -9.63 11.46 5.69
N HIS A 37 -10.77 11.66 5.00
CA HIS A 37 -11.54 10.56 4.42
C HIS A 37 -10.74 9.83 3.34
N GLU A 38 -10.14 10.57 2.40
CA GLU A 38 -9.31 9.99 1.34
C GLU A 38 -8.09 9.27 1.88
N LYS A 39 -7.45 9.80 2.93
CA LYS A 39 -6.36 9.11 3.62
C LYS A 39 -6.80 7.78 4.18
N ASN A 40 -7.96 7.72 4.83
CA ASN A 40 -8.47 6.49 5.41
C ASN A 40 -8.81 5.44 4.34
N ASP A 41 -9.43 5.87 3.24
CA ASP A 41 -9.69 5.01 2.09
C ASP A 41 -8.40 4.38 1.52
N TRP A 42 -7.37 5.20 1.33
CA TRP A 42 -6.09 4.71 0.82
C TRP A 42 -5.37 3.79 1.81
N LYS A 43 -5.46 4.06 3.11
CA LYS A 43 -4.92 3.19 4.16
C LYS A 43 -5.64 1.84 4.19
N LEU A 44 -6.97 1.81 4.04
CA LEU A 44 -7.74 0.57 3.96
C LEU A 44 -7.36 -0.26 2.73
N LYS A 45 -7.24 0.40 1.56
CA LYS A 45 -6.76 -0.23 0.31
C LYS A 45 -5.35 -0.81 0.46
N ALA A 46 -4.47 -0.09 1.16
CA ALA A 46 -3.11 -0.56 1.46
C ALA A 46 -3.10 -1.81 2.35
N LEU A 47 -4.06 -1.97 3.27
CA LEU A 47 -4.17 -3.15 4.12
C LEU A 47 -4.56 -4.40 3.34
N ILE A 48 -5.41 -4.27 2.31
CA ILE A 48 -5.88 -5.42 1.52
C ILE A 48 -4.79 -5.88 0.54
N PHE A 49 -4.25 -4.95 -0.26
CA PHE A 49 -3.28 -5.31 -1.28
C PHE A 49 -2.33 -4.13 -1.59
N PRO A 50 -1.30 -3.92 -0.77
CA PRO A 50 -0.48 -2.71 -0.84
C PRO A 50 0.29 -2.59 -2.15
N GLY A 51 0.72 -3.72 -2.75
CA GLY A 51 1.45 -3.72 -4.02
C GLY A 51 0.68 -3.10 -5.18
N TYR A 52 -0.57 -3.52 -5.40
CA TYR A 52 -1.42 -2.99 -6.48
C TYR A 52 -1.81 -1.53 -6.23
N PHE A 53 -2.29 -1.24 -5.00
CA PHE A 53 -2.79 0.09 -4.68
C PHE A 53 -1.69 1.15 -4.59
N TRP A 54 -0.43 0.77 -4.34
CA TRP A 54 0.70 1.68 -4.44
C TRP A 54 0.83 2.30 -5.85
N GLY A 55 0.65 1.50 -6.90
CA GLY A 55 0.69 1.99 -8.28
C GLY A 55 -0.47 2.94 -8.60
N LYS A 56 -1.67 2.60 -8.11
CA LYS A 56 -2.86 3.45 -8.25
C LYS A 56 -2.72 4.77 -7.50
N TYR A 57 -2.20 4.73 -6.27
CA TYR A 57 -1.93 5.90 -5.44
C TYR A 57 -0.94 6.87 -6.11
N LYS A 58 0.19 6.37 -6.60
CA LYS A 58 1.14 7.22 -7.35
C LYS A 58 0.53 7.82 -8.61
N SER A 59 -0.35 7.08 -9.29
CA SER A 59 -1.04 7.57 -10.48
C SER A 59 -2.09 8.63 -10.15
N SER A 60 -2.78 8.53 -9.00
CA SER A 60 -3.73 9.56 -8.56
C SER A 60 -3.02 10.85 -8.16
N GLN A 61 -1.85 10.77 -7.52
CA GLN A 61 -1.03 11.95 -7.25
C GLN A 61 -0.63 12.67 -8.53
N LYS A 62 -0.08 11.94 -9.53
CA LYS A 62 0.26 12.51 -10.84
C LYS A 62 -0.93 13.16 -11.57
N ARG A 63 -2.12 12.58 -11.42
CA ARG A 63 -3.34 13.11 -12.05
C ARG A 63 -3.90 14.34 -11.32
N GLY A 64 -3.72 14.41 -10.00
CA GLY A 64 -4.01 15.58 -9.19
C GLY A 64 -3.09 16.75 -9.52
N ASP A 65 -1.80 16.49 -9.74
CA ASP A 65 -0.81 17.50 -10.15
C ASP A 65 -1.07 18.02 -11.57
N ALA A 66 -1.54 17.19 -12.51
CA ALA A 66 -1.84 17.61 -13.87
C ALA A 66 -3.14 18.43 -14.04
N ARG A 67 -3.96 18.54 -12.98
CA ARG A 67 -5.22 19.31 -12.95
C ARG A 67 -5.13 20.60 -12.13
N LYS A 68 -4.01 20.82 -11.44
CA LYS A 68 -3.68 22.09 -10.77
C LYS A 68 -2.86 22.97 -11.70
#